data_AF-A0A5C8T1T9-F1
#
_entry.id   AF-A0A5C8T1T9-F1
#
_cell.length_a   1.000
_cell.length_b   1.000
_cell.length_c   1.000
_cell.angle_alpha   90.00
_cell.angle_beta   90.00
_cell.angle_gamma   90.00
#
_symmetry.space_group_name_H-M   'P 1'
#
loop_
_entity.id
_entity.type
_entity.pdbx_description
1 polymer ?
#
loop_
_entity_poly.entity_id
_entity_poly.type
_entity_poly.pdbx_seq_one_letter_code
_entity_poly.pdbx_strand_id
1 'polypeptide(L)'
;MAVIAPRAVFVIRETDYEALLARHATRGQARFFLESRGQNLAEVEARHARFHAVLAQARAAVPGEWRQALARRGDLDRFLFAPEDVVVTVGQDGLVANVAKYLRDQPVLGVNPAPDLYDGALARLAVERLGALLPASAAG
;
A
#
# COMPACT_ATOMS: atom_id res chain seq x y z
N MET A 1 8.66 5.27 31.58
CA MET A 1 8.63 5.79 30.20
C MET A 1 7.20 5.71 29.71
N ALA A 2 6.59 6.83 29.30
CA ALA A 2 5.28 6.77 28.68
C ALA A 2 5.42 5.96 27.37
N VAL A 3 4.73 4.84 27.28
CA VAL A 3 4.73 4.04 26.04
C VAL A 3 3.90 4.85 25.04
N ILE A 4 4.57 5.47 24.08
CA ILE A 4 3.89 6.15 22.97
C ILE A 4 3.19 5.07 22.16
N ALA A 5 1.89 5.21 21.96
CA ALA A 5 1.15 4.30 21.10
C ALA A 5 1.77 4.30 19.69
N PRO A 6 2.04 3.12 19.10
CA PRO A 6 2.62 3.01 17.77
C PRO A 6 1.80 3.74 16.72
N ARG A 7 2.44 4.00 15.58
CA ARG A 7 1.78 4.57 14.40
C ARG A 7 1.89 3.59 13.25
N ALA A 8 0.74 3.21 12.67
CA ALA A 8 0.71 2.43 11.44
C ALA A 8 0.94 3.38 10.25
N VAL A 9 2.04 3.19 9.52
CA VAL A 9 2.36 3.97 8.31
C VAL A 9 2.08 3.12 7.09
N PHE A 10 1.02 3.46 6.37
CA PHE A 10 0.69 2.82 5.10
C PHE A 10 1.52 3.43 3.99
N VAL A 11 2.20 2.60 3.21
CA VAL A 11 2.88 3.04 1.99
C VAL A 11 2.22 2.40 0.78
N ILE A 12 1.86 3.25 -0.17
CA ILE A 12 1.22 2.82 -1.42
C ILE A 12 1.95 3.39 -2.63
N ARG A 13 1.69 2.80 -3.79
CA ARG A 13 1.97 3.44 -5.09
C ARG A 13 0.66 3.84 -5.75
N GLU A 14 0.77 4.76 -6.69
CA GLU A 14 -0.29 5.03 -7.65
C GLU A 14 -0.70 3.73 -8.37
N THR A 15 -2.01 3.55 -8.51
CA THR A 15 -2.63 2.49 -9.30
C THR A 15 -2.56 2.82 -10.80
N ASP A 16 -2.62 1.80 -11.65
CA ASP A 16 -2.57 2.02 -13.10
C ASP A 16 -3.73 2.91 -13.60
N TYR A 17 -4.89 2.85 -12.93
CA TYR A 17 -6.02 3.72 -13.25
C TYR A 17 -5.72 5.20 -12.96
N GLU A 18 -5.17 5.49 -11.78
CA GLU A 18 -4.76 6.86 -11.42
C GLU A 18 -3.69 7.37 -12.41
N ALA A 19 -2.72 6.53 -12.77
CA ALA A 19 -1.66 6.90 -13.72
C ALA A 19 -2.20 7.20 -15.12
N LEU A 20 -3.19 6.44 -15.57
CA LEU A 20 -3.88 6.70 -16.83
C LEU A 20 -4.65 8.02 -16.78
N LEU A 21 -5.34 8.33 -15.70
CA LEU A 21 -6.05 9.60 -15.55
C LEU A 21 -5.09 10.79 -15.47
N ALA A 22 -3.98 10.65 -14.75
CA ALA A 22 -2.94 11.68 -14.67
C ALA A 22 -2.34 11.99 -16.05
N ARG A 23 -2.18 10.98 -16.91
CA ARG A 23 -1.62 11.14 -18.25
C ARG A 23 -2.63 11.60 -19.31
N HIS A 24 -3.86 11.11 -19.23
CA HIS A 24 -4.86 11.28 -20.30
C HIS A 24 -5.99 12.24 -19.92
N ALA A 25 -5.96 12.83 -18.72
CA ALA A 25 -6.91 13.80 -18.15
C ALA A 25 -8.34 13.28 -17.93
N THR A 26 -8.86 12.41 -18.80
CA THR A 26 -10.23 11.91 -18.73
C THR A 26 -10.30 10.40 -18.87
N ARG A 27 -11.34 9.80 -18.27
CA ARG A 27 -11.68 8.38 -18.44
C ARG A 27 -11.86 7.99 -19.91
N GLY A 28 -12.49 8.85 -20.71
CA GLY A 28 -12.73 8.60 -22.13
C GLY A 28 -11.44 8.50 -22.94
N GLN A 29 -10.50 9.42 -22.71
CA GLN A 29 -9.19 9.40 -23.37
C GLN A 29 -8.32 8.22 -22.90
N ALA A 30 -8.37 7.88 -21.60
CA ALA A 30 -7.72 6.68 -21.08
C ALA A 30 -8.26 5.39 -21.73
N ARG A 31 -9.58 5.27 -21.88
CA ARG A 31 -10.22 4.15 -22.57
C ARG A 31 -9.75 4.04 -24.02
N PHE A 32 -9.82 5.12 -24.79
CA PHE A 32 -9.37 5.13 -26.18
C PHE A 32 -7.90 4.71 -26.32
N PHE A 33 -7.04 5.20 -25.41
CA PHE A 33 -5.63 4.83 -25.37
C PHE A 33 -5.41 3.32 -25.14
N LEU A 34 -6.16 2.71 -24.22
CA LEU A 34 -6.07 1.27 -23.93
C LEU A 34 -6.64 0.41 -25.06
N GLU A 35 -7.80 0.78 -25.60
CA GLU A 35 -8.46 0.05 -26.69
C GLU A 35 -7.58 0.01 -27.95
N SER A 36 -6.84 1.09 -28.25
CA SER A 36 -5.86 1.11 -29.34
C SER A 36 -4.70 0.10 -29.19
N ARG A 37 -4.57 -0.53 -28.02
CA ARG A 37 -3.58 -1.56 -27.67
C ARG A 37 -4.21 -2.91 -27.33
N GLY A 38 -5.51 -3.08 -27.59
CA GLY A 38 -6.24 -4.31 -27.26
C GLY A 38 -6.43 -4.55 -25.76
N GLN A 39 -6.37 -3.49 -24.93
CA GLN A 39 -6.57 -3.57 -23.48
C GLN A 39 -7.94 -3.01 -23.08
N ASN A 40 -8.49 -3.49 -21.97
CA ASN A 40 -9.80 -3.09 -21.46
C ASN A 40 -9.68 -2.20 -20.22
N LEU A 41 -10.26 -0.99 -20.27
CA LEU A 41 -10.30 -0.08 -19.13
C LEU A 41 -11.02 -0.68 -17.92
N ALA A 42 -12.09 -1.47 -18.13
CA ALA A 42 -12.88 -2.04 -17.05
C ALA A 42 -12.05 -2.95 -16.13
N GLU A 43 -11.07 -3.68 -16.68
CA GLU A 43 -10.17 -4.51 -15.88
C GLU A 43 -9.25 -3.66 -14.99
N VAL A 44 -8.76 -2.54 -15.53
CA VAL A 44 -7.92 -1.60 -14.80
C VAL A 44 -8.71 -0.92 -13.66
N GLU A 45 -9.96 -0.55 -13.93
CA GLU A 45 -10.87 0.00 -12.92
C GLU A 45 -11.21 -1.03 -11.84
N ALA A 46 -11.47 -2.29 -12.22
CA ALA A 46 -11.73 -3.36 -11.28
C ALA A 46 -10.53 -3.59 -10.34
N ARG A 47 -9.30 -3.57 -10.89
CA ARG A 47 -8.06 -3.66 -10.09
C ARG A 47 -7.90 -2.47 -9.16
N HIS A 48 -8.19 -1.25 -9.62
CA HIS A 48 -8.18 -0.05 -8.78
C HIS A 48 -9.19 -0.17 -7.62
N ALA A 49 -10.41 -0.62 -7.89
CA ALA A 49 -11.42 -0.84 -6.85
C ALA A 49 -10.97 -1.91 -5.82
N ARG A 50 -10.42 -3.04 -6.29
CA ARG A 50 -9.85 -4.09 -5.41
C ARG A 50 -8.72 -3.54 -4.54
N PHE A 51 -7.82 -2.76 -5.12
CA PHE A 51 -6.73 -2.13 -4.40
C PHE A 51 -7.25 -1.25 -3.25
N HIS A 52 -8.22 -0.38 -3.52
CA HIS A 52 -8.79 0.49 -2.49
C HIS A 52 -9.58 -0.28 -1.43
N ALA A 53 -10.27 -1.35 -1.79
CA ALA A 53 -10.92 -2.23 -0.82
C ALA A 53 -9.91 -2.88 0.13
N VAL A 54 -8.80 -3.42 -0.40
CA VAL A 54 -7.71 -3.99 0.42
C VAL A 54 -7.07 -2.92 1.30
N LEU A 55 -6.80 -1.73 0.78
CA LEU A 55 -6.26 -0.63 1.58
C LEU A 55 -7.21 -0.22 2.70
N ALA A 56 -8.51 -0.12 2.43
CA ALA A 56 -9.52 0.20 3.45
C ALA A 56 -9.56 -0.88 4.54
N GLN A 57 -9.57 -2.16 4.16
CA GLN A 57 -9.53 -3.27 5.10
C GLN A 57 -8.25 -3.28 5.94
N ALA A 58 -7.10 -3.01 5.32
CA ALA A 58 -5.82 -2.93 6.02
C ALA A 58 -5.80 -1.81 7.07
N ARG A 59 -6.37 -0.65 6.74
CA ARG A 59 -6.50 0.49 7.66
C ARG A 59 -7.49 0.24 8.80
N ALA A 60 -8.56 -0.50 8.52
CA ALA A 60 -9.54 -0.91 9.53
C ALA A 60 -8.99 -1.95 10.51
N ALA A 61 -7.94 -2.69 10.12
CA ALA A 61 -7.28 -3.68 10.99
C ALA A 61 -6.34 -3.05 12.04
N VAL A 62 -6.11 -1.74 11.98
CA VAL A 62 -5.24 -1.04 12.92
C VAL A 62 -5.95 -0.86 14.28
N PRO A 63 -5.27 -1.13 15.41
CA PRO A 63 -5.85 -0.88 16.74
C PRO A 63 -6.29 0.58 16.91
N GLY A 64 -7.41 0.80 17.62
CA GLY A 64 -8.06 2.11 17.68
C GLY A 64 -7.23 3.20 18.37
N GLU A 65 -6.31 2.82 19.24
CA GLU A 65 -5.38 3.70 19.94
C GLU A 65 -4.15 4.09 19.10
N TRP A 66 -3.92 3.42 17.97
CA TRP A 66 -2.79 3.72 17.10
C TRP A 66 -3.10 4.87 16.16
N ARG A 67 -2.10 5.71 15.94
CA ARG A 67 -2.17 6.73 14.88
C ARG A 67 -2.02 6.05 13.52
N GLN A 68 -2.61 6.63 12.48
CA GLN A 68 -2.42 6.17 11.10
C GLN A 68 -1.86 7.29 10.22
N ALA A 69 -0.94 6.93 9.33
CA ALA A 69 -0.45 7.81 8.27
C ALA A 69 -0.46 7.08 6.92
N LEU A 70 -0.59 7.82 5.82
CA LEU A 70 -0.49 7.30 4.46
C LEU A 70 0.59 8.08 3.71
N ALA A 71 1.58 7.36 3.18
CA ALA A 71 2.63 7.89 2.34
C ALA A 71 2.52 7.29 0.94
N ARG A 72 2.83 8.08 -0.08
CA ARG A 72 3.04 7.56 -1.44
C ARG A 72 4.52 7.24 -1.63
N ARG A 73 4.79 6.21 -2.43
CA ARG A 73 6.16 5.81 -2.83
C ARG A 73 6.98 7.01 -3.33
N GLY A 74 6.36 7.93 -4.08
CA GLY A 74 7.03 9.11 -4.63
C GLY A 74 7.43 10.17 -3.61
N ASP A 75 6.90 10.10 -2.38
CA ASP A 75 7.15 11.07 -1.30
C ASP A 75 7.98 10.48 -0.16
N LEU A 76 8.59 9.30 -0.33
CA LEU A 76 9.36 8.63 0.72
C LEU A 76 10.64 9.37 1.11
N ASP A 77 11.23 10.14 0.18
CA ASP A 77 12.43 10.95 0.39
C ASP A 77 12.24 12.08 1.43
N ARG A 78 11.00 12.55 1.57
CA ARG A 78 10.59 13.62 2.49
C ARG A 78 9.74 13.12 3.65
N PHE A 79 9.37 11.84 3.67
CA PHE A 79 8.53 11.29 4.72
C PHE A 79 9.35 10.98 5.97
N LEU A 80 8.88 11.45 7.13
CA LEU A 80 9.55 11.26 8.41
C LEU A 80 8.99 10.02 9.13
N PHE A 81 9.76 8.94 9.11
CA PHE A 81 9.49 7.74 9.90
C PHE A 81 9.95 7.93 11.34
N ALA A 82 9.05 7.68 12.29
CA ALA A 82 9.34 7.66 13.71
C ALA A 82 9.87 6.28 14.13
N PRO A 83 10.64 6.17 15.23
CA PRO A 83 11.14 4.88 15.71
C PRO A 83 10.03 3.87 16.04
N GLU A 84 8.88 4.34 16.53
CA GLU A 84 7.72 3.51 16.88
C GLU A 84 6.78 3.18 15.71
N ASP A 85 7.14 3.53 14.48
CA ASP A 85 6.32 3.25 13.31
C ASP A 85 6.33 1.76 12.97
N VAL A 86 5.16 1.21 12.70
CA VAL A 86 5.00 -0.09 12.02
C VAL A 86 4.55 0.19 10.59
N VAL A 87 5.34 -0.23 9.62
CA VAL A 87 5.15 0.14 8.22
C VAL A 87 4.37 -0.95 7.50
N VAL A 88 3.27 -0.59 6.85
CA VAL A 88 2.44 -1.50 6.06
C VAL A 88 2.50 -1.08 4.60
N THR A 89 3.14 -1.88 3.74
CA THR A 89 3.12 -1.61 2.31
C THR A 89 1.95 -2.33 1.67
N VAL A 90 1.11 -1.61 0.92
CA VAL A 90 0.02 -2.21 0.12
C VAL A 90 0.39 -2.06 -1.34
N GLY A 91 0.81 -3.14 -1.98
CA GLY A 91 1.29 -3.11 -3.37
C GLY A 91 2.16 -4.31 -3.74
N GLN A 92 2.94 -4.12 -4.80
CA GLN A 92 3.87 -5.12 -5.35
C GLN A 92 5.11 -5.32 -4.45
N ASP A 93 5.81 -6.43 -4.63
CA ASP A 93 7.05 -6.77 -3.92
C ASP A 93 8.11 -5.67 -3.97
N GLY A 94 8.26 -5.02 -5.11
CA GLY A 94 9.21 -3.91 -5.27
C GLY A 94 8.92 -2.71 -4.37
N LEU A 95 7.69 -2.55 -3.86
CA LEU A 95 7.36 -1.50 -2.90
C LEU A 95 7.97 -1.79 -1.53
N VAL A 96 7.92 -3.04 -1.06
CA VAL A 96 8.55 -3.48 0.20
C VAL A 96 10.04 -3.17 0.18
N ALA A 97 10.74 -3.59 -0.87
CA ALA A 97 12.17 -3.35 -1.01
C ALA A 97 12.52 -1.86 -1.15
N ASN A 98 11.66 -1.05 -1.78
CA ASN A 98 11.88 0.39 -1.88
C ASN A 98 11.70 1.10 -0.54
N VAL A 99 10.68 0.72 0.23
CA VAL A 99 10.41 1.30 1.54
C VAL A 99 11.52 0.97 2.52
N ALA A 100 12.00 -0.28 2.54
CA ALA A 100 13.07 -0.72 3.43
C ALA A 100 14.35 0.14 3.35
N LYS A 101 14.62 0.80 2.21
CA LYS A 101 15.77 1.70 2.03
C LYS A 101 15.71 2.97 2.89
N TYR A 102 14.52 3.35 3.36
CA TYR A 102 14.29 4.56 4.14
C TYR A 102 14.10 4.27 5.64
N LEU A 103 14.10 2.99 6.02
CA LEU A 103 13.87 2.55 7.38
C LEU A 103 15.20 2.18 8.05
N ARG A 104 15.19 2.22 9.38
CA ARG A 104 16.32 1.73 10.20
C ARG A 104 15.96 0.37 10.78
N ASP A 105 15.01 0.39 11.71
CA ASP A 105 14.62 -0.79 12.50
C ASP A 105 13.10 -1.00 12.52
N GLN A 106 12.34 -0.16 11.81
CA GLN A 106 10.89 -0.27 11.76
C GLN A 106 10.46 -1.57 11.05
N PRO A 107 9.55 -2.37 11.63
CA PRO A 107 9.02 -3.56 10.98
C PRO A 107 8.23 -3.20 9.72
N VAL A 108 8.34 -4.05 8.70
CA VAL A 108 7.64 -3.89 7.40
C VAL A 108 6.71 -5.07 7.14
N LEU A 109 5.42 -4.77 7.03
CA LEU A 109 4.35 -5.71 6.74
C LEU A 109 3.91 -5.52 5.28
N GLY A 110 4.28 -6.45 4.40
CA GLY A 110 3.95 -6.38 2.98
C GLY A 110 2.63 -7.07 2.64
N VAL A 111 1.66 -6.32 2.14
CA VAL A 111 0.35 -6.81 1.68
C VAL A 111 0.24 -6.71 0.17
N ASN A 112 -0.08 -7.83 -0.47
CA ASN A 112 -0.32 -7.91 -1.91
C ASN A 112 -1.83 -7.72 -2.21
N PRO A 113 -2.23 -6.60 -2.84
CA PRO A 113 -3.63 -6.32 -3.15
C PRO A 113 -4.14 -7.02 -4.43
N ALA A 114 -3.26 -7.67 -5.19
CA ALA A 114 -3.61 -8.42 -6.41
C ALA A 114 -2.76 -9.70 -6.52
N PRO A 115 -3.03 -10.74 -5.72
CA PRO A 115 -2.31 -12.02 -5.75
C PRO A 115 -2.45 -12.77 -7.09
N ASP A 116 -3.46 -12.42 -7.89
CA ASP A 116 -3.64 -12.89 -9.27
C ASP A 116 -2.61 -12.31 -10.25
N LEU A 117 -1.92 -11.24 -9.86
CA LEU A 117 -1.03 -10.47 -10.73
C LEU A 117 0.41 -10.39 -10.21
N TYR A 118 0.61 -10.44 -8.90
CA TYR A 118 1.94 -10.29 -8.28
C TYR A 118 2.30 -11.55 -7.50
N ASP A 119 3.55 -12.02 -7.67
CA ASP A 119 4.07 -13.24 -7.04
C ASP A 119 4.01 -13.18 -5.50
N GLY A 120 4.14 -12.00 -4.91
CA GLY A 120 4.03 -11.81 -3.46
C GLY A 120 5.25 -12.33 -2.70
N ALA A 121 6.42 -12.37 -3.33
CA ALA A 121 7.64 -12.89 -2.73
C ALA A 121 8.12 -12.05 -1.52
N LEU A 122 7.74 -10.78 -1.43
CA LEU A 122 7.99 -9.89 -0.28
C LEU A 122 6.68 -9.40 0.34
N ALA A 123 5.64 -9.16 -0.46
CA ALA A 123 4.30 -8.80 -0.03
C ALA A 123 3.46 -10.05 0.30
N ARG A 124 3.92 -10.84 1.28
CA ARG A 124 3.39 -12.17 1.60
C ARG A 124 2.12 -12.18 2.44
N LEU A 125 1.74 -11.06 3.04
CA LEU A 125 0.68 -11.03 4.03
C LEU A 125 -0.69 -10.87 3.38
N ALA A 126 -1.58 -11.80 3.70
CA ALA A 126 -3.02 -11.60 3.52
C ALA A 126 -3.48 -10.49 4.46
N VAL A 127 -4.34 -9.59 3.95
CA VAL A 127 -4.79 -8.39 4.68
C VAL A 127 -5.52 -8.74 5.98
N GLU A 128 -6.19 -9.89 6.04
CA GLU A 128 -6.89 -10.43 7.22
C GLU A 128 -5.94 -10.71 8.39
N ARG A 129 -4.66 -10.95 8.11
CA ARG A 129 -3.66 -11.25 9.15
C ARG A 129 -3.17 -9.99 9.87
N LEU A 130 -3.41 -8.79 9.32
CA LEU A 130 -2.87 -7.55 9.88
C LEU A 130 -3.34 -7.26 11.30
N GLY A 131 -4.59 -7.57 11.65
CA GLY A 131 -5.12 -7.28 12.99
C GLY A 131 -4.33 -7.97 14.10
N ALA A 132 -3.81 -9.17 13.85
CA ALA A 132 -2.95 -9.88 14.78
C ALA A 132 -1.47 -9.47 14.66
N LEU A 133 -1.00 -9.22 13.44
CA LEU A 133 0.42 -8.96 13.17
C LEU A 133 0.85 -7.54 13.56
N LEU A 134 -0.04 -6.55 13.50
CA LEU A 134 0.27 -5.17 13.88
C LEU A 134 0.72 -5.09 15.36
N PRO A 135 -0.08 -5.51 16.36
CA PRO A 135 0.36 -5.51 17.76
C PRO A 135 1.61 -6.37 17.99
N ALA A 136 1.68 -7.55 17.37
CA ALA A 136 2.82 -8.45 17.52
C ALA A 136 4.13 -7.81 17.03
N SER A 137 4.10 -7.11 15.90
CA SER A 137 5.29 -6.46 15.32
C SER A 137 5.80 -5.30 16.16
N ALA A 138 4.93 -4.62 16.91
CA ALA A 138 5.33 -3.55 17.83
C ALA A 138 5.94 -4.08 19.13
N ALA A 139 5.71 -5.35 19.48
CA ALA A 139 6.20 -5.97 20.71
C ALA A 139 7.63 -6.55 20.59
N GLY A 140 8.15 -6.71 19.38
CA GLY A 140 9.43 -7.35 19.09
C GLY A 140 9.27 -8.80 18.67
#